data_AF-A0A954Z863-F1
#
_entry.id   AF-A0A954Z863-F1
#
_cell.length_a   1.000
_cell.length_b   1.000
_cell.length_c   1.000
_cell.angle_alpha   90.00
_cell.angle_beta   90.00
_cell.angle_gamma   90.00
#
_symmetry.space_group_name_H-M   'P 1'
#
loop_
_entity.id
_entity.type
_entity.pdbx_description
1 polymer ?
#
loop_
_entity_poly.entity_id
_entity_poly.type
_entity_poly.pdbx_seq_one_letter_code
_entity_poly.pdbx_strand_id
1 'polypeptide(L)'
;MSTLSTRPASPSISLDGTGRTKRRWLEPIMHALLLGCAAISVATTAGIVGVLLSQSLPFFSHVSLVEFFTAPKWAPQFQPQRFGIMPLVCGTLVVAGGSALIAIPIGLGTAVFLSEYARPWFRHTVKPLLEILA
;
A
#
# COMPACT_ATOMS: atom_id res chain seq x y z
N MET A 1 71.16 -12.75 5.68
CA MET A 1 69.88 -13.49 5.74
C MET A 1 68.81 -12.54 6.24
N SER A 2 68.15 -11.81 5.33
CA SER A 2 66.94 -11.01 5.57
C SER A 2 66.56 -10.31 4.27
N THR A 3 65.62 -10.93 3.56
CA THR A 3 65.11 -10.57 2.23
C THR A 3 64.22 -9.33 2.27
N LEU A 4 64.39 -8.44 1.29
CA LEU A 4 63.55 -7.27 1.03
C LEU A 4 62.08 -7.68 0.82
N SER A 5 61.20 -7.11 1.63
CA SER A 5 59.74 -7.17 1.48
C SER A 5 59.28 -6.04 0.54
N THR A 6 59.17 -6.32 -0.75
CA THR A 6 58.55 -5.42 -1.72
C THR A 6 57.03 -5.65 -1.73
N ARG A 7 56.29 -4.77 -1.04
CA ARG A 7 54.83 -4.67 -1.19
C ARG A 7 54.52 -3.97 -2.53
N PRO A 8 53.70 -4.55 -3.43
CA PRO A 8 53.22 -3.82 -4.59
C PRO A 8 52.27 -2.70 -4.15
N ALA A 9 52.46 -1.50 -4.71
CA ALA A 9 51.62 -0.34 -4.47
C ALA A 9 50.19 -0.62 -4.95
N SER A 10 49.21 -0.48 -4.04
CA SER A 10 47.79 -0.55 -4.38
C SER A 10 47.40 0.66 -5.24
N PRO A 11 46.61 0.47 -6.33
CA PRO A 11 46.12 1.58 -7.12
C PRO A 11 45.20 2.45 -6.26
N SER A 12 45.60 3.70 -6.00
CA SER A 12 44.74 4.70 -5.38
C SER A 12 43.69 5.10 -6.42
N ILE A 13 42.50 4.51 -6.32
CA ILE A 13 41.33 4.93 -7.10
C ILE A 13 41.06 6.40 -6.73
N SER A 14 41.52 7.31 -7.59
CA SER A 14 41.21 8.71 -7.53
C SER A 14 39.76 8.87 -7.95
N LEU A 15 38.85 8.93 -6.98
CA LEU A 15 37.45 9.28 -7.21
C LEU A 15 37.40 10.75 -7.61
N ASP A 16 37.51 10.97 -8.92
CA ASP A 16 37.55 12.27 -9.55
C ASP A 16 36.27 13.08 -9.19
N GLY A 17 36.48 14.28 -8.67
CA GLY A 17 35.50 15.09 -7.94
C GLY A 17 34.53 15.87 -8.82
N THR A 18 34.12 15.35 -9.97
CA THR A 18 33.35 16.06 -11.01
C THR A 18 31.85 16.21 -10.70
N GLY A 19 31.35 15.68 -9.58
CA GLY A 19 29.91 15.68 -9.24
C GLY A 19 29.43 16.76 -8.23
N ARG A 20 30.32 17.53 -7.60
CA ARG A 20 29.95 18.40 -6.46
C ARG A 20 29.01 19.56 -6.83
N THR A 21 29.17 20.16 -8.00
CA THR A 21 28.40 21.36 -8.39
C THR A 21 27.01 21.04 -8.94
N LYS A 22 26.85 19.92 -9.66
CA LYS A 22 25.55 19.50 -10.23
C LYS A 22 24.57 19.05 -9.14
N ARG A 23 25.05 18.42 -8.06
CA ARG A 23 24.23 17.99 -6.91
C ARG A 23 23.56 19.16 -6.18
N ARG A 24 24.24 20.31 -6.06
CA ARG A 24 23.72 21.49 -5.33
C ARG A 24 22.47 22.11 -5.95
N TRP A 25 22.31 22.01 -7.26
CA TRP A 25 21.12 22.51 -7.98
C TRP A 25 19.99 21.47 -8.06
N LEU A 26 20.33 20.18 -8.00
CA LEU A 26 19.36 19.07 -7.99
C LEU A 26 18.67 18.93 -6.63
N GLU A 27 19.36 19.28 -5.55
CA GLU A 27 18.85 19.21 -4.18
C GLU A 27 17.54 20.00 -3.99
N PRO A 28 17.43 21.31 -4.35
CA PRO A 28 16.17 22.03 -4.23
C PRO A 28 15.09 21.55 -5.21
N ILE A 29 15.46 21.06 -6.39
CA ILE A 29 14.52 20.53 -7.38
C ILE A 29 13.83 19.26 -6.86
N MET A 30 14.59 18.33 -6.27
CA MET A 30 14.01 17.12 -5.68
C MET A 30 13.10 17.45 -4.50
N HIS A 31 13.51 18.36 -3.61
CA HIS A 31 12.65 18.79 -2.51
C HIS A 31 11.36 19.47 -3.00
N ALA A 32 11.44 20.33 -4.01
CA ALA A 32 10.27 20.97 -4.61
C ALA A 32 9.35 19.95 -5.30
N LEU A 33 9.91 18.94 -5.98
CA LEU A 33 9.14 17.90 -6.64
C LEU A 33 8.47 16.96 -5.64
N LEU A 34 9.17 16.56 -4.58
CA LEU A 34 8.59 15.77 -3.47
C LEU A 34 7.49 16.55 -2.74
N LEU A 35 7.73 17.84 -2.46
CA LEU A 35 6.73 18.72 -1.85
C LEU A 35 5.53 18.91 -2.77
N GLY A 36 5.75 19.11 -4.07
CA GLY A 36 4.69 19.22 -5.07
C GLY A 36 3.86 17.94 -5.18
N CYS A 37 4.52 16.78 -5.20
CA CYS A 37 3.85 15.49 -5.20
C CYS A 37 3.00 15.28 -3.94
N ALA A 38 3.56 15.56 -2.76
CA ALA A 38 2.83 15.49 -1.50
C ALA A 38 1.66 16.49 -1.45
N ALA A 39 1.88 17.73 -1.89
CA ALA A 39 0.85 18.76 -1.94
C ALA A 39 -0.30 18.38 -2.88
N ILE A 40 0.00 17.84 -4.07
CA ILE A 40 -1.01 17.35 -5.02
C ILE A 40 -1.77 16.17 -4.42
N SER A 41 -1.10 15.23 -3.76
CA SER A 41 -1.74 14.09 -3.09
C SER A 41 -2.73 14.54 -2.01
N VAL A 42 -2.29 15.45 -1.12
CA VAL A 42 -3.15 16.02 -0.08
C VAL A 42 -4.28 16.85 -0.68
N ALA A 43 -4.00 17.68 -1.69
CA ALA A 43 -5.02 18.49 -2.37
C ALA A 43 -6.08 17.63 -3.06
N THR A 44 -5.67 16.53 -3.70
CA THR A 44 -6.60 15.57 -4.31
C THR A 44 -7.48 14.90 -3.26
N THR A 45 -6.87 14.48 -2.14
CA THR A 45 -7.61 13.88 -1.01
C THR A 45 -8.62 14.87 -0.43
N ALA A 46 -8.20 16.12 -0.21
CA ALA A 46 -9.08 17.19 0.26
C ALA A 46 -10.19 17.50 -0.75
N GLY A 47 -9.89 17.46 -2.06
CA GLY A 47 -10.87 17.60 -3.13
C GLY A 47 -11.93 16.49 -3.11
N ILE A 48 -11.52 15.23 -2.96
CA ILE A 48 -12.44 14.09 -2.80
C ILE A 48 -13.36 14.30 -1.59
N VAL A 49 -12.79 14.67 -0.44
CA VAL A 49 -13.59 14.96 0.78
C VAL A 49 -14.56 16.11 0.53
N GLY A 50 -14.14 17.20 -0.11
CA GLY A 50 -14.99 18.34 -0.43
C GLY A 50 -16.17 17.97 -1.34
N VAL A 51 -15.92 17.18 -2.39
CA VAL A 51 -16.97 16.69 -3.29
C VAL A 51 -17.94 15.79 -2.53
N LEU A 52 -17.44 14.83 -1.73
CA LEU A 52 -18.27 13.94 -0.94
C LEU A 52 -19.16 14.72 0.04
N LEU A 53 -18.62 15.72 0.76
CA LEU A 53 -19.39 16.53 1.69
C LEU A 53 -20.48 17.35 0.98
N SER A 54 -20.15 18.00 -0.14
CA SER A 54 -21.12 18.82 -0.89
C SER A 54 -22.29 17.99 -1.44
N GLN A 55 -22.06 16.74 -1.81
CA GLN A 55 -23.10 15.82 -2.29
C GLN A 55 -23.86 15.12 -1.15
N SER A 56 -23.16 14.79 -0.04
CA SER A 56 -23.75 14.00 1.05
C SER A 56 -24.60 14.84 2.00
N LEU A 57 -24.23 16.11 2.26
CA LEU A 57 -25.00 17.00 3.13
C LEU A 57 -26.47 17.17 2.68
N PRO A 58 -26.78 17.51 1.41
CA PRO A 58 -28.17 17.61 0.95
C PRO A 58 -28.89 16.25 0.85
N PHE A 59 -28.15 15.15 0.73
CA PHE A 59 -28.70 13.80 0.78
C PHE A 59 -29.27 13.46 2.17
N PHE A 60 -28.58 13.85 3.24
CA PHE A 60 -29.06 13.64 4.61
C PHE A 60 -30.29 14.48 4.98
N SER A 61 -30.62 15.51 4.20
CA SER A 61 -31.90 16.23 4.34
C SER A 61 -33.09 15.38 3.87
N HIS A 62 -32.87 14.43 2.96
CA HIS A 62 -33.91 13.54 2.44
C HIS A 62 -33.95 12.19 3.17
N VAL A 63 -32.80 11.73 3.69
CA VAL A 63 -32.65 10.47 4.40
C VAL A 63 -32.03 10.72 5.76
N SER A 64 -32.76 10.44 6.84
CA SER A 64 -32.23 10.62 8.20
C SER A 64 -31.02 9.71 8.45
N LEU A 65 -30.04 10.19 9.23
CA LEU A 65 -28.86 9.41 9.62
C LEU A 65 -29.25 8.08 10.29
N VAL A 66 -30.27 8.10 11.14
CA VAL A 66 -30.77 6.90 11.82
C VAL A 66 -31.32 5.90 10.82
N GLU A 67 -32.12 6.34 9.85
CA GLU A 67 -32.63 5.45 8.81
C GLU A 67 -31.52 4.93 7.89
N PHE A 68 -30.52 5.74 7.58
CA PHE A 68 -29.35 5.32 6.81
C PHE A 68 -28.59 4.17 7.50
N PHE A 69 -28.34 4.27 8.81
CA PHE A 69 -27.65 3.21 9.56
C PHE A 69 -28.52 2.00 9.90
N THR A 70 -29.81 2.20 10.18
CA THR A 70 -30.69 1.14 10.72
C THR A 70 -31.52 0.45 9.64
N ALA A 71 -31.65 1.01 8.43
CA ALA A 71 -32.47 0.41 7.39
C ALA A 71 -31.87 -0.92 6.90
N PRO A 72 -32.66 -2.01 6.88
CA PRO A 72 -32.17 -3.34 6.53
C PRO A 72 -32.02 -3.58 5.03
N LYS A 73 -32.47 -2.65 4.17
CA LYS A 73 -32.51 -2.82 2.71
C LYS A 73 -31.82 -1.66 1.99
N TRP A 74 -31.01 -2.02 1.00
CA TRP A 74 -30.48 -1.11 -0.02
C TRP A 74 -31.34 -1.23 -1.27
N ALA A 75 -32.25 -0.28 -1.47
CA ALA A 75 -33.20 -0.24 -2.58
C ALA A 75 -33.35 1.20 -3.12
N PRO A 76 -32.34 1.72 -3.83
CA PRO A 76 -32.40 3.07 -4.41
C PRO A 76 -33.39 3.18 -5.58
N GLN A 77 -33.68 2.05 -6.25
CA GLN A 77 -34.49 1.99 -7.48
C GLN A 77 -36.00 1.80 -7.22
N PHE A 78 -36.38 1.34 -6.02
CA PHE A 78 -37.77 1.06 -5.67
C PHE A 78 -38.33 2.19 -4.80
N GLN A 79 -39.61 2.54 -5.00
CA GLN A 79 -40.32 3.48 -4.13
C GLN A 79 -40.98 2.71 -2.97
N PRO A 80 -40.82 3.11 -1.70
CA PRO A 80 -39.99 4.22 -1.20
C PRO A 80 -38.49 3.91 -1.28
N GLN A 81 -37.68 4.90 -1.67
CA GLN A 81 -36.23 4.75 -1.79
C GLN A 81 -35.61 4.49 -0.41
N ARG A 82 -34.85 3.40 -0.27
CA ARG A 82 -34.17 3.04 0.98
C ARG A 82 -32.67 2.94 0.75
N PHE A 83 -31.90 3.69 1.53
CA PHE A 83 -30.44 3.76 1.43
C PHE A 83 -29.77 3.18 2.69
N GLY A 84 -30.15 1.98 3.11
CA GLY A 84 -29.58 1.35 4.31
C GLY A 84 -28.17 0.85 4.09
N ILE A 85 -27.18 1.33 4.86
CA ILE A 85 -25.78 0.91 4.75
C ILE A 85 -25.49 -0.46 5.40
N MET A 86 -26.34 -0.89 6.33
CA MET A 86 -26.22 -2.15 7.08
C MET A 86 -25.95 -3.38 6.18
N PRO A 87 -26.73 -3.65 5.11
CA PRO A 87 -26.46 -4.78 4.21
C PRO A 87 -25.11 -4.71 3.50
N LEU A 88 -24.60 -3.50 3.20
CA LEU A 88 -23.28 -3.35 2.57
C LEU A 88 -22.17 -3.71 3.56
N VAL A 89 -22.27 -3.24 4.81
CA VAL A 89 -21.30 -3.56 5.87
C VAL A 89 -21.36 -5.04 6.23
N CYS A 90 -22.55 -5.61 6.39
CA CYS A 90 -22.68 -7.05 6.64
C CYS A 90 -22.13 -7.86 5.45
N GLY A 91 -22.38 -7.43 4.22
CA GLY A 91 -21.84 -8.08 3.01
C GLY A 91 -20.31 -8.10 3.00
N THR A 92 -19.65 -6.96 3.27
CA THR A 92 -18.19 -6.90 3.32
C THR A 92 -17.61 -7.72 4.47
N LEU A 93 -18.23 -7.70 5.65
CA LEU A 93 -17.81 -8.51 6.80
C LEU A 93 -17.96 -10.01 6.55
N VAL A 94 -19.07 -10.44 5.93
CA VAL A 94 -19.29 -11.84 5.59
C VAL A 94 -18.29 -12.31 4.54
N VAL A 95 -18.01 -11.50 3.51
CA VAL A 95 -16.99 -11.83 2.50
C VAL A 95 -15.59 -11.85 3.10
N ALA A 96 -15.22 -10.85 3.90
CA ALA A 96 -13.92 -10.79 4.56
C ALA A 96 -13.73 -11.97 5.54
N GLY A 97 -14.73 -12.25 6.38
CA GLY A 97 -14.73 -13.36 7.32
C GLY A 97 -14.70 -14.72 6.62
N GLY A 98 -15.53 -14.91 5.60
CA GLY A 98 -15.55 -16.13 4.79
C GLY A 98 -14.25 -16.36 4.03
N SER A 99 -13.67 -15.29 3.48
CA SER A 99 -12.35 -15.32 2.85
C SER A 99 -11.26 -15.69 3.86
N ALA A 100 -11.24 -15.08 5.04
CA ALA A 100 -10.28 -15.39 6.09
C ALA A 100 -10.38 -16.85 6.54
N LEU A 101 -11.59 -17.39 6.67
CA LEU A 101 -11.83 -18.78 7.08
C LEU A 101 -11.20 -19.78 6.10
N ILE A 102 -11.12 -19.44 4.81
CA ILE A 102 -10.49 -20.28 3.77
C ILE A 102 -8.99 -19.94 3.64
N ALA A 103 -8.64 -18.66 3.65
CA ALA A 103 -7.27 -18.19 3.45
C ALA A 103 -6.34 -18.57 4.61
N ILE A 104 -6.82 -18.54 5.85
CA ILE A 104 -6.02 -18.90 7.03
C ILE A 104 -5.56 -20.36 7.01
N PRO A 105 -6.42 -21.39 6.87
CA PRO A 105 -5.96 -22.77 6.86
C PRO A 105 -5.05 -23.08 5.67
N ILE A 106 -5.32 -22.52 4.49
CA ILE A 106 -4.47 -22.69 3.31
C ILE A 106 -3.12 -21.99 3.51
N GLY A 107 -3.11 -20.76 4.00
CA GLY A 107 -1.90 -19.99 4.28
C GLY A 107 -1.04 -20.64 5.35
N LEU A 108 -1.65 -21.11 6.44
CA LEU A 108 -0.97 -21.84 7.51
C LEU A 108 -0.42 -23.19 7.01
N GLY A 109 -1.20 -23.96 6.26
CA GLY A 109 -0.75 -25.22 5.66
C GLY A 109 0.44 -25.01 4.72
N THR A 110 0.40 -23.94 3.91
CA THR A 110 1.51 -23.55 3.03
C THR A 110 2.75 -23.17 3.84
N ALA A 111 2.59 -22.39 4.92
CA ALA A 111 3.70 -21.99 5.79
C ALA A 111 4.38 -23.20 6.46
N VAL A 112 3.59 -24.13 6.99
CA VAL A 112 4.11 -25.37 7.61
C VAL A 112 4.82 -26.24 6.56
N PHE A 113 4.23 -26.43 5.38
CA PHE A 113 4.87 -27.18 4.30
C PHE A 113 6.21 -26.56 3.87
N LEU A 114 6.29 -25.23 3.75
CA LEU A 114 7.53 -24.53 3.42
C LEU A 114 8.61 -24.65 4.50
N SER A 115 8.21 -24.61 5.78
CA SER A 115 9.14 -24.70 6.90
C SER A 115 9.74 -26.10 7.02
N GLU A 116 8.87 -27.12 7.00
CA GLU A 116 9.22 -28.48 7.40
C GLU A 116 9.57 -29.40 6.21
N TYR A 117 8.80 -29.31 5.12
CA TYR A 117 8.88 -30.29 4.02
C TYR A 117 9.48 -29.75 2.73
N ALA A 118 9.57 -28.43 2.55
CA ALA A 118 10.05 -27.88 1.29
C ALA A 118 11.55 -28.14 1.08
N ARG A 119 11.82 -28.89 0.01
CA ARG A 119 13.18 -29.12 -0.53
C ARG A 119 13.85 -27.77 -0.87
N PRO A 120 15.19 -27.67 -0.79
CA PRO A 120 15.93 -26.41 -0.93
C PRO A 120 15.64 -25.63 -2.22
N TRP A 121 15.41 -26.34 -3.34
CA TRP A 121 15.11 -25.73 -4.64
C TRP A 121 13.78 -24.97 -4.66
N PHE A 122 12.76 -25.47 -3.96
CA PHE A 122 11.44 -24.81 -3.90
C PHE A 122 11.49 -23.49 -3.12
N ARG A 123 12.31 -23.43 -2.06
CA ARG A 123 12.51 -22.20 -1.27
C ARG A 123 13.15 -21.08 -2.10
N HIS A 124 14.01 -21.43 -3.06
CA HIS A 124 14.69 -20.45 -3.92
C HIS A 124 13.75 -19.76 -4.93
N THR A 125 12.62 -20.40 -5.29
CA THR A 125 11.61 -19.82 -6.19
C THR A 125 10.54 -19.04 -5.44
N VAL A 126 10.10 -19.52 -4.28
CA VAL A 126 9.00 -18.88 -3.52
C VAL A 126 9.47 -17.61 -2.81
N LYS A 127 10.72 -17.58 -2.32
CA LYS A 127 11.25 -16.44 -1.55
C LYS A 127 11.29 -15.12 -2.36
N PRO A 128 11.79 -15.09 -3.61
CA PRO A 128 11.72 -13.90 -4.46
C PRO A 128 10.28 -13.48 -4.80
N LEU A 129 9.39 -14.45 -5.01
CA LEU A 129 7.97 -14.20 -5.30
C LEU A 129 7.25 -13.52 -4.12
N LEU A 130 7.61 -13.91 -2.89
CA LEU A 130 7.10 -13.26 -1.68
C LEU A 130 7.74 -11.89 -1.44
N GLU A 131 9.03 -11.72 -1.74
CA GLU A 131 9.72 -10.42 -1.65
C GLU A 131 9.24 -9.39 -2.69
N ILE A 132 8.70 -9.83 -3.83
CA ILE A 132 8.07 -8.92 -4.81
C ILE A 132 6.67 -8.47 -4.35
N LEU A 133 6.00 -9.27 -3.54
CA LEU A 133 4.65 -8.98 -3.04
C LEU A 133 4.66 -8.10 -1.77
N ALA A 134 5.77 -8.12 -1.02
CA ALA A 134 5.99 -7.37 0.22
C ALA A 134 6.67 -6.01 -0.05
#